data_AF-R4I7K1-F1
#
_entry.id   AF-R4I7K1-F1
#
_cell.length_a   1.000
_cell.length_b   1.000
_cell.length_c   1.000
_cell.angle_alpha   90.00
_cell.angle_beta   90.00
_cell.angle_gamma   90.00
#
_symmetry.space_group_name_H-M   'P 1'
#
loop_
_entity.id
_entity.type
_entity.pdbx_description
1 polymer ?
#
loop_
_entity_poly.entity_id
_entity_poly.type
_entity_poly.pdbx_seq_one_letter_code
_entity_poly.pdbx_strand_id
1 'polypeptide(L)'
;SAAIAEVLLNARCDLHAVNYHGDTPLHIAARESYHDCVLLFLSRGANPELRNKEGDTAWDLTPERSDVWFALQLNRKLRLGVGNRAIRTEKIICRDVARGYENVPIPCVNGVDGEPCPEDYKYISENCETSTMNIDRNITHLQHCTCVDDCSSSNCLCGQLSIRCWYDKDGRLLQEFNKIEPPLIFECNQACSCWRNCKNRVV
;
A
#
# COMPACT_ATOMS: atom_id res chain seq x y z
N SER A 1 -37.42 24.69 -19.44
CA SER A 1 -37.93 23.71 -18.46
C SER A 1 -37.01 22.50 -18.43
N ALA A 2 -36.86 21.85 -17.27
CA ALA A 2 -35.95 20.71 -17.10
C ALA A 2 -36.30 19.51 -18.00
N ALA A 3 -37.59 19.29 -18.29
CA ALA A 3 -38.05 18.23 -19.18
C ALA A 3 -37.49 18.34 -20.62
N ILE A 4 -37.41 19.55 -21.18
CA ILE A 4 -36.84 19.76 -22.51
C ILE A 4 -35.32 19.56 -22.47
N ALA A 5 -34.66 20.08 -21.43
CA ALA A 5 -33.23 19.90 -21.24
C ALA A 5 -32.86 18.40 -21.12
N GLU A 6 -33.68 17.61 -20.43
CA GLU A 6 -33.48 16.17 -20.30
C GLU A 6 -33.57 15.44 -21.65
N VAL A 7 -34.58 15.76 -22.47
CA VAL A 7 -34.73 15.19 -23.82
C VAL A 7 -33.51 15.49 -24.68
N LEU A 8 -33.01 16.73 -24.63
CA LEU A 8 -31.82 17.14 -25.39
C LEU A 8 -30.55 16.41 -24.92
N LEU A 9 -30.36 16.27 -23.60
CA LEU A 9 -29.21 15.52 -23.06
C LEU A 9 -29.28 14.03 -23.42
N ASN A 10 -30.47 13.44 -23.45
CA ASN A 10 -30.66 12.06 -23.88
C ASN A 10 -30.35 11.88 -25.39
N ALA A 11 -30.47 12.94 -26.18
CA ALA A 11 -30.05 13.00 -27.58
C ALA A 11 -28.53 13.25 -27.76
N ARG A 12 -27.72 13.14 -26.69
CA ARG A 12 -26.26 13.36 -26.67
C ARG A 12 -25.82 14.80 -27.02
N CYS A 13 -26.63 15.81 -26.71
CA CYS A 13 -26.17 17.19 -26.77
C CYS A 13 -24.98 17.42 -25.82
N ASP A 14 -24.02 18.24 -26.27
CA ASP A 14 -22.86 18.59 -25.46
C ASP A 14 -23.26 19.51 -24.30
N LEU A 15 -23.07 19.02 -23.08
CA LEU A 15 -23.35 19.72 -21.83
C LEU A 15 -22.33 20.83 -21.52
N HIS A 16 -21.20 20.84 -22.22
CA HIS A 16 -20.12 21.83 -22.07
C HIS A 16 -20.04 22.81 -23.24
N ALA A 17 -20.98 22.75 -24.18
CA ALA A 17 -21.07 23.73 -25.25
C ALA A 17 -21.15 25.14 -24.68
N VAL A 18 -20.47 26.10 -25.33
CA VAL A 18 -20.43 27.50 -24.88
C VAL A 18 -21.08 28.42 -25.88
N ASN A 19 -21.75 29.47 -25.40
CA ASN A 19 -22.28 30.53 -26.26
C ASN A 19 -21.18 31.57 -26.60
N TYR A 20 -21.58 32.66 -27.26
CA TYR A 20 -20.67 33.76 -27.61
C TYR A 20 -19.93 34.39 -26.41
N HIS A 21 -20.53 34.36 -25.21
CA HIS A 21 -19.96 34.87 -23.96
C HIS A 21 -19.10 33.85 -23.21
N GLY A 22 -19.00 32.61 -23.71
CA GLY A 22 -18.33 31.53 -22.98
C GLY A 22 -19.23 30.88 -21.91
N ASP A 23 -20.51 31.25 -21.84
CA ASP A 23 -21.45 30.67 -20.89
C ASP A 23 -21.82 29.25 -21.34
N THR A 24 -21.64 28.29 -20.44
CA THR A 24 -22.18 26.92 -20.58
C THR A 24 -23.68 26.88 -20.23
N PRO A 25 -24.41 25.80 -20.58
CA PRO A 25 -25.78 25.61 -20.11
C PRO A 25 -25.94 25.78 -18.59
N LEU A 26 -24.92 25.42 -17.81
CA LEU A 26 -24.90 25.59 -16.37
C LEU A 26 -24.83 27.07 -15.94
N HIS A 27 -24.05 27.91 -16.63
CA HIS A 27 -24.00 29.36 -16.37
C HIS A 27 -25.35 30.01 -16.60
N ILE A 28 -26.03 29.65 -17.69
CA ILE A 28 -27.35 30.20 -18.03
C ILE A 28 -28.39 29.74 -16.99
N ALA A 29 -28.42 28.44 -16.66
CA ALA A 29 -29.35 27.92 -15.67
C ALA A 29 -29.10 28.50 -14.26
N ALA A 30 -27.85 28.79 -13.93
CA ALA A 30 -27.46 29.42 -12.69
C ALA A 30 -27.93 30.89 -12.61
N ARG A 31 -27.64 31.68 -13.65
CA ARG A 31 -28.02 33.10 -13.75
C ARG A 31 -29.54 33.30 -13.67
N GLU A 32 -30.30 32.46 -14.36
CA GLU A 32 -31.78 32.52 -14.38
C GLU A 32 -32.43 31.79 -13.19
N SER A 33 -31.64 31.27 -12.24
CA SER A 33 -32.12 30.53 -11.06
C SER A 33 -33.02 29.32 -11.37
N TYR A 34 -32.75 28.62 -12.47
CA TYR A 34 -33.47 27.39 -12.85
C TYR A 34 -32.93 26.17 -12.09
N HIS A 35 -33.37 26.04 -10.84
CA HIS A 35 -32.92 25.00 -9.90
C HIS A 35 -32.96 23.57 -10.46
N ASP A 36 -34.09 23.17 -11.06
CA ASP A 36 -34.24 21.82 -11.62
C ASP A 36 -33.26 21.55 -12.77
N CYS A 37 -33.01 22.55 -13.61
CA CYS A 37 -32.02 22.44 -14.69
C CYS A 37 -30.60 22.34 -14.13
N VAL A 38 -30.28 23.11 -13.08
CA VAL A 38 -28.97 23.04 -12.43
C VAL A 38 -28.73 21.68 -11.81
N LEU A 39 -29.70 21.13 -11.08
CA LEU A 39 -29.60 19.77 -10.52
C LEU A 39 -29.44 18.72 -11.62
N LEU A 40 -30.25 18.81 -12.69
CA LEU A 40 -30.14 17.92 -13.85
C LEU A 40 -28.73 17.99 -14.46
N PHE A 41 -28.22 19.18 -14.75
CA PHE A 41 -26.90 19.37 -15.34
C PHE A 41 -25.78 18.86 -14.44
N LEU A 42 -25.82 19.16 -13.14
CA LEU A 42 -24.84 18.66 -12.17
C LEU A 42 -24.89 17.12 -12.07
N SER A 43 -26.08 16.52 -12.08
CA SER A 43 -26.27 15.06 -12.07
C SER A 43 -25.72 14.37 -13.32
N ARG A 44 -25.73 15.08 -14.46
CA ARG A 44 -25.20 14.59 -15.75
C ARG A 44 -23.73 14.95 -15.96
N GLY A 45 -23.04 15.44 -14.91
CA GLY A 45 -21.60 15.64 -14.92
C GLY A 45 -21.13 17.05 -15.30
N ALA A 46 -22.03 18.03 -15.44
CA ALA A 46 -21.64 19.42 -15.74
C ALA A 46 -20.57 19.92 -14.75
N ASN A 47 -19.54 20.57 -15.27
CA ASN A 47 -18.42 21.07 -14.46
C ASN A 47 -18.73 22.50 -13.98
N PRO A 48 -18.96 22.72 -12.66
CA PRO A 48 -19.26 24.04 -12.12
C PRO A 48 -18.05 24.98 -12.07
N GLU A 49 -16.82 24.46 -12.25
CA GLU A 49 -15.58 25.27 -12.21
C GLU A 49 -15.20 25.87 -13.57
N LEU A 50 -15.98 25.60 -14.63
CA LEU A 50 -15.73 26.25 -15.92
C LEU A 50 -15.97 27.74 -15.79
N ARG A 51 -15.05 28.53 -16.35
CA ARG A 51 -15.14 29.98 -16.37
C ARG A 51 -15.59 30.45 -17.75
N ASN A 52 -16.51 31.40 -17.79
CA ASN A 52 -16.88 32.09 -19.02
C ASN A 52 -15.77 33.09 -19.44
N LYS A 53 -16.00 33.87 -20.51
CA LYS A 53 -15.01 34.85 -21.00
C LYS A 53 -14.75 36.01 -20.04
N GLU A 54 -15.68 36.27 -19.13
CA GLU A 54 -15.55 37.29 -18.08
C GLU A 54 -14.77 36.76 -16.87
N GLY A 55 -14.46 35.46 -16.86
CA GLY A 55 -13.75 34.79 -15.78
C GLY A 55 -14.67 34.25 -14.69
N ASP A 56 -15.98 34.39 -14.83
CA ASP A 56 -16.98 33.99 -13.84
C ASP A 56 -17.34 32.51 -14.00
N THR A 57 -17.50 31.83 -12.87
CA THR A 57 -18.08 30.49 -12.82
C THR A 57 -19.61 30.56 -12.74
N ALA A 58 -20.28 29.44 -13.01
CA ALA A 58 -21.73 29.36 -12.84
C ALA A 58 -22.18 29.76 -11.42
N TRP A 59 -21.36 29.53 -10.39
CA TRP A 59 -21.66 29.95 -9.02
C TRP A 59 -21.55 31.47 -8.83
N ASP A 60 -20.58 32.13 -9.47
CA ASP A 60 -20.39 33.59 -9.38
C ASP A 60 -21.57 34.36 -9.99
N LEU A 61 -22.25 33.76 -10.97
CA LEU A 61 -23.44 34.33 -11.62
C LEU A 61 -24.76 34.10 -10.85
N THR A 62 -24.73 33.42 -9.70
CA THR A 62 -25.96 33.15 -8.92
C THR A 62 -26.25 34.22 -7.89
N PRO A 63 -27.54 34.52 -7.61
CA PRO A 63 -27.91 35.32 -6.45
C PRO A 63 -27.43 34.66 -5.15
N GLU A 64 -26.78 35.44 -4.28
CA GLU A 64 -26.29 34.97 -2.99
C GLU A 64 -27.43 34.34 -2.16
N ARG A 65 -27.13 33.20 -1.52
CA ARG A 65 -28.06 32.45 -0.64
C ARG A 65 -29.32 31.87 -1.31
N SER A 66 -29.34 31.73 -2.64
CA SER A 66 -30.38 30.98 -3.35
C SER A 66 -30.19 29.45 -3.25
N ASP A 67 -31.23 28.66 -3.51
CA ASP A 67 -31.13 27.19 -3.54
C ASP A 67 -30.12 26.69 -4.58
N VAL A 68 -30.01 27.43 -5.69
CA VAL A 68 -29.03 27.18 -6.75
C VAL A 68 -27.60 27.45 -6.28
N TRP A 69 -27.40 28.53 -5.53
CA TRP A 69 -26.12 28.88 -4.90
C TRP A 69 -25.64 27.76 -3.98
N PHE A 70 -26.54 27.22 -3.13
CA PHE A 70 -26.22 26.09 -2.25
C PHE A 70 -25.92 24.81 -3.04
N ALA A 71 -26.69 24.50 -4.08
CA ALA A 71 -26.49 23.30 -4.91
C ALA A 71 -25.12 23.32 -5.62
N LEU A 72 -24.73 24.45 -6.19
CA LEU A 72 -23.43 24.63 -6.84
C LEU A 72 -22.28 24.61 -5.83
N GLN A 73 -22.43 25.28 -4.68
CA GLN A 73 -21.42 25.27 -3.62
C GLN A 73 -21.21 23.85 -3.06
N LEU A 74 -22.28 23.10 -2.87
CA LEU A 74 -22.22 21.71 -2.40
C LEU A 74 -21.54 20.83 -3.45
N ASN A 75 -21.91 20.92 -4.73
CA ASN A 75 -21.29 20.13 -5.79
C ASN A 75 -19.79 20.43 -5.92
N ARG A 76 -19.41 21.71 -5.83
CA ARG A 76 -18.01 22.15 -5.79
C ARG A 76 -17.25 21.54 -4.62
N LYS A 77 -17.79 21.63 -3.39
CA LYS A 77 -17.19 21.01 -2.20
C LYS A 77 -17.10 19.49 -2.31
N LEU A 78 -18.11 18.83 -2.88
CA LEU A 78 -18.10 17.39 -3.12
C LEU A 78 -17.03 17.02 -4.14
N ARG A 79 -16.88 17.75 -5.25
CA ARG A 79 -15.82 17.50 -6.25
C ARG A 79 -14.42 17.72 -5.67
N LEU A 80 -14.22 18.79 -4.91
CA LEU A 80 -12.95 19.03 -4.18
C LEU A 80 -12.69 17.96 -3.11
N GLY A 81 -13.73 17.48 -2.43
CA GLY A 81 -13.66 16.40 -1.43
C GLY A 81 -13.43 15.01 -2.04
N VAL A 82 -13.91 14.75 -3.26
CA VAL A 82 -13.69 13.50 -4.00
C VAL A 82 -12.26 13.40 -4.51
N GLY A 83 -11.61 14.52 -4.86
CA GLY A 83 -10.17 14.56 -5.11
C GLY A 83 -9.33 14.03 -3.94
N ASN A 84 -9.77 14.29 -2.71
CA ASN A 84 -9.10 13.81 -1.49
C ASN A 84 -9.47 12.38 -1.08
N ARG A 85 -10.62 11.85 -1.50
CA ARG A 85 -11.03 10.46 -1.18
C ARG A 85 -10.49 9.42 -2.17
N ALA A 86 -10.09 9.82 -3.38
CA ALA A 86 -9.54 8.91 -4.38
C ALA A 86 -8.05 8.54 -4.17
N ILE A 87 -7.30 9.20 -3.27
CA ILE A 87 -5.81 9.11 -3.21
C ILE A 87 -5.28 8.61 -1.84
N ARG A 88 -6.04 7.86 -1.04
CA ARG A 88 -5.46 7.14 0.12
C ARG A 88 -6.04 5.74 0.27
N THR A 89 -6.04 4.99 -0.81
CA THR A 89 -6.16 3.54 -0.72
C THR A 89 -4.75 2.97 -0.71
N GLU A 90 -4.48 2.05 0.20
CA GLU A 90 -3.22 1.30 0.24
C GLU A 90 -3.01 0.63 -1.12
N LYS A 91 -1.95 1.01 -1.82
CA LYS A 91 -1.60 0.44 -3.13
C LYS A 91 -0.51 -0.60 -2.94
N ILE A 92 -0.71 -1.77 -3.51
CA ILE A 92 0.35 -2.76 -3.69
C ILE A 92 1.26 -2.24 -4.81
N ILE A 93 2.46 -1.81 -4.45
CA ILE A 93 3.47 -1.23 -5.37
C ILE A 93 4.46 -2.29 -5.86
N CYS A 94 4.71 -3.34 -5.08
CA CYS A 94 5.44 -4.53 -5.53
C CYS A 94 4.81 -5.78 -4.92
N ARG A 95 4.64 -6.84 -5.73
CA ARG A 95 4.10 -8.12 -5.24
C ARG A 95 5.09 -8.91 -4.41
N ASP A 96 6.37 -8.81 -4.76
CA ASP A 96 7.43 -9.52 -4.05
C ASP A 96 8.79 -8.84 -4.26
N VAL A 97 9.26 -8.13 -3.24
CA VAL A 97 10.58 -7.47 -3.26
C VAL A 97 11.74 -8.49 -3.26
N ALA A 98 11.49 -9.71 -2.78
CA ALA A 98 12.49 -10.77 -2.74
C ALA A 98 12.64 -11.52 -4.07
N ARG A 99 11.75 -11.31 -5.05
CA ARG A 99 11.77 -11.94 -6.38
C ARG A 99 11.82 -13.48 -6.32
N GLY A 100 11.14 -14.09 -5.36
CA GLY A 100 11.03 -15.53 -5.18
C GLY A 100 12.24 -16.21 -4.53
N TYR A 101 13.21 -15.44 -4.00
CA TYR A 101 14.35 -16.01 -3.27
C TYR A 101 13.97 -16.49 -1.86
N GLU A 102 12.94 -15.89 -1.26
CA GLU A 102 12.39 -16.32 0.03
C GLU A 102 11.30 -17.37 -0.16
N ASN A 103 11.04 -18.18 0.87
CA ASN A 103 9.99 -19.20 0.85
C ASN A 103 8.57 -18.61 0.66
N VAL A 104 8.37 -17.34 1.03
CA VAL A 104 7.10 -16.62 0.94
C VAL A 104 7.32 -15.24 0.33
N PRO A 105 6.38 -14.71 -0.47
CA PRO A 105 6.52 -13.39 -1.08
C PRO A 105 6.48 -12.28 -0.04
N ILE A 106 7.31 -11.24 -0.22
CA ILE A 106 7.34 -10.06 0.64
C ILE A 106 6.74 -8.87 -0.13
N PRO A 107 5.46 -8.54 0.07
CA PRO A 107 4.82 -7.46 -0.68
C PRO A 107 5.26 -6.08 -0.17
N CYS A 108 5.31 -5.10 -1.07
CA CYS A 108 5.51 -3.70 -0.75
C CYS A 108 4.23 -2.93 -1.03
N VAL A 109 3.77 -2.14 -0.05
CA VAL A 109 2.55 -1.36 -0.11
C VAL A 109 2.83 0.09 0.27
N ASN A 110 2.14 1.03 -0.38
CA ASN A 110 2.20 2.44 -0.01
C ASN A 110 0.79 3.05 -0.04
N GLY A 111 0.36 3.58 1.10
CA GLY A 111 -0.93 4.26 1.28
C GLY A 111 -0.80 5.71 1.75
N VAL A 112 0.42 6.25 1.81
CA VAL A 112 0.70 7.57 2.39
C VAL A 112 0.95 8.61 1.29
N ASP A 113 1.86 8.30 0.38
CA ASP A 113 2.32 9.19 -0.68
C ASP A 113 2.41 8.47 -2.04
N GLY A 114 3.06 9.11 -3.02
CA GLY A 114 3.22 8.60 -4.38
C GLY A 114 4.53 7.86 -4.61
N GLU A 115 5.32 7.57 -3.57
CA GLU A 115 6.65 7.00 -3.72
C GLU A 115 6.55 5.54 -4.23
N PRO A 116 7.34 5.15 -5.25
CA PRO A 116 7.35 3.79 -5.78
C PRO A 116 8.05 2.81 -4.83
N CYS A 117 8.10 1.53 -5.22
CA CYS A 117 8.91 0.54 -4.50
C CYS A 117 10.39 0.94 -4.57
N PRO A 118 11.15 0.91 -3.47
CA PRO A 118 12.57 1.23 -3.49
C PRO A 118 13.35 0.21 -4.35
N GLU A 119 14.15 0.71 -5.29
CA GLU A 119 14.97 -0.08 -6.23
C GLU A 119 16.46 0.31 -6.22
N ASP A 120 16.85 1.26 -5.37
CA ASP A 120 18.22 1.77 -5.20
C ASP A 120 19.14 0.83 -4.40
N TYR A 121 18.70 -0.40 -4.18
CA TYR A 121 19.46 -1.47 -3.56
C TYR A 121 19.23 -2.81 -4.27
N LYS A 122 20.13 -3.78 -4.03
CA LYS A 122 19.97 -5.15 -4.52
C LYS A 122 19.52 -6.06 -3.38
N TYR A 123 18.28 -6.54 -3.42
CA TYR A 123 17.84 -7.61 -2.52
C TYR A 123 18.66 -8.90 -2.73
N ILE A 124 19.18 -9.46 -1.64
CA ILE A 124 19.88 -10.74 -1.54
C ILE A 124 19.32 -11.50 -0.33
N SER A 125 19.07 -12.81 -0.46
CA SER A 125 18.53 -13.66 0.60
C SER A 125 19.59 -14.19 1.57
N GLU A 126 20.86 -14.16 1.16
CA GLU A 126 22.01 -14.57 1.95
C GLU A 126 23.08 -13.49 1.88
N ASN A 127 23.95 -13.45 2.89
CA ASN A 127 25.04 -12.48 2.96
C ASN A 127 25.97 -12.58 1.75
N CYS A 128 26.46 -11.42 1.29
CA CYS A 128 27.46 -11.33 0.23
C CYS A 128 28.77 -10.73 0.73
N GLU A 129 29.87 -11.02 0.04
CA GLU A 129 31.20 -10.46 0.30
C GLU A 129 31.61 -9.58 -0.89
N THR A 130 32.07 -8.35 -0.64
CA THR A 130 32.59 -7.44 -1.68
C THR A 130 34.12 -7.41 -1.75
N SER A 131 34.77 -7.91 -0.70
CA SER A 131 36.21 -8.14 -0.57
C SER A 131 36.42 -9.45 0.18
N THR A 132 37.63 -10.03 0.07
CA THR A 132 37.93 -11.34 0.66
C THR A 132 37.80 -11.33 2.18
N MET A 133 36.89 -12.13 2.72
CA MET A 133 36.77 -12.41 4.15
C MET A 133 37.36 -13.78 4.45
N ASN A 134 38.25 -13.87 5.45
CA ASN A 134 38.86 -15.13 5.87
C ASN A 134 37.94 -15.92 6.81
N ILE A 135 36.73 -16.24 6.34
CA ILE A 135 35.78 -17.07 7.09
C ILE A 135 36.31 -18.50 7.12
N ASP A 136 36.49 -19.05 8.32
CA ASP A 136 36.87 -20.45 8.47
C ASP A 136 35.71 -21.37 8.08
N ARG A 137 35.84 -22.01 6.91
CA ARG A 137 34.86 -22.97 6.37
C ARG A 137 35.36 -24.41 6.46
N ASN A 138 36.41 -24.69 7.25
CA ASN A 138 36.91 -26.04 7.42
C ASN A 138 35.91 -26.90 8.21
N ILE A 139 35.38 -27.93 7.57
CA ILE A 139 34.38 -28.83 8.17
C ILE A 139 34.89 -29.50 9.44
N THR A 140 36.19 -29.75 9.57
CA THR A 140 36.77 -30.41 10.76
C THR A 140 36.81 -29.50 11.98
N HIS A 141 36.71 -28.18 11.79
CA HIS A 141 36.65 -27.22 12.90
C HIS A 141 35.23 -27.05 13.46
N LEU A 142 34.21 -27.60 12.78
CA LEU A 142 32.84 -27.54 13.25
C LEU A 142 32.63 -28.45 14.46
N GLN A 143 32.23 -27.84 15.57
CA GLN A 143 31.65 -28.57 16.69
C GLN A 143 30.30 -29.15 16.25
N HIS A 144 30.05 -30.41 16.58
CA HIS A 144 28.90 -31.16 16.08
C HIS A 144 28.37 -32.16 17.11
N CYS A 145 27.07 -32.44 17.06
CA CYS A 145 26.46 -33.46 17.93
C CYS A 145 26.46 -34.85 17.28
N THR A 146 26.41 -35.87 18.12
CA THR A 146 26.25 -37.28 17.75
C THR A 146 24.82 -37.79 18.04
N CYS A 147 23.86 -36.86 18.08
CA CYS A 147 22.46 -37.19 18.37
C CYS A 147 21.87 -38.13 17.33
N VAL A 148 21.14 -39.13 17.82
CA VAL A 148 20.32 -40.05 17.01
C VAL A 148 18.82 -39.78 17.17
N ASP A 149 18.47 -38.86 18.07
CA ASP A 149 17.11 -38.34 18.28
C ASP A 149 16.88 -37.05 17.47
N ASP A 150 15.82 -36.31 17.79
CA ASP A 150 15.49 -35.02 17.16
C ASP A 150 16.25 -33.84 17.78
N CYS A 151 17.32 -34.08 18.54
CA CYS A 151 18.12 -33.09 19.27
C CYS A 151 17.37 -32.34 20.40
N SER A 152 16.24 -32.88 20.88
CA SER A 152 15.53 -32.32 22.05
C SER A 152 16.16 -32.73 23.39
N SER A 153 17.03 -33.74 23.41
CA SER A 153 17.71 -34.18 24.62
C SER A 153 18.76 -33.19 25.11
N SER A 154 18.97 -33.17 26.43
CA SER A 154 20.04 -32.38 27.07
C SER A 154 21.46 -32.83 26.69
N ASN A 155 21.60 -33.97 26.02
CA ASN A 155 22.88 -34.54 25.58
C ASN A 155 23.35 -33.96 24.23
N CYS A 156 22.54 -33.14 23.57
CA CYS A 156 22.92 -32.50 22.32
C CYS A 156 24.04 -31.49 22.55
N LEU A 157 25.24 -31.78 22.04
CA LEU A 157 26.40 -30.89 22.16
C LEU A 157 26.11 -29.49 21.59
N CYS A 158 25.44 -29.40 20.43
CA CYS A 158 25.10 -28.12 19.82
C CYS A 158 24.26 -27.23 20.75
N GLY A 159 23.29 -27.83 21.46
CA GLY A 159 22.51 -27.12 22.47
C GLY A 159 23.34 -26.74 23.70
N GLN A 160 24.30 -27.59 24.12
CA GLN A 160 25.17 -27.28 25.25
C GLN A 160 26.12 -26.10 24.98
N LEU A 161 26.55 -25.90 23.73
CA LEU A 161 27.34 -24.72 23.33
C LEU A 161 26.58 -23.41 23.58
N SER A 162 25.25 -23.46 23.52
CA SER A 162 24.34 -22.35 23.87
C SER A 162 23.76 -22.48 25.28
N ILE A 163 24.41 -23.20 26.20
CA ILE A 163 23.94 -23.62 27.54
C ILE A 163 22.84 -24.69 27.46
N ARG A 164 21.84 -24.50 26.61
CA ARG A 164 20.81 -25.48 26.23
C ARG A 164 20.26 -25.14 24.85
N CYS A 165 19.51 -26.08 24.24
CA CYS A 165 18.67 -25.75 23.09
C CYS A 165 17.56 -24.78 23.56
N TRP A 166 17.46 -23.62 22.90
CA TRP A 166 16.49 -22.57 23.23
C TRP A 166 15.21 -22.64 22.40
N TYR A 167 15.09 -23.64 21.52
CA TYR A 167 13.89 -23.85 20.70
C TYR A 167 12.94 -24.84 21.37
N ASP A 168 11.66 -24.49 21.36
CA ASP A 168 10.59 -25.42 21.69
C ASP A 168 10.27 -26.37 20.52
N LYS A 169 9.26 -27.21 20.71
CA LYS A 169 8.80 -28.15 19.67
C LYS A 169 8.29 -27.47 18.40
N ASP A 170 7.91 -26.20 18.46
CA ASP A 170 7.36 -25.41 17.37
C ASP A 170 8.42 -24.48 16.75
N GLY A 171 9.69 -24.61 17.17
CA GLY A 171 10.81 -23.79 16.68
C GLY A 171 10.82 -22.36 17.24
N ARG A 172 10.10 -22.09 18.33
CA ARG A 172 10.08 -20.77 18.98
C ARG A 172 11.04 -20.73 20.15
N LEU A 173 11.55 -19.53 20.44
CA LEU A 173 12.39 -19.33 21.62
C LEU A 173 11.59 -19.59 22.91
N LEU A 174 12.22 -20.29 23.86
CA LEU A 174 11.67 -20.52 25.19
C LEU A 174 11.35 -19.20 25.92
N GLN A 175 10.38 -19.25 26.84
CA GLN A 175 9.96 -18.06 27.58
C GLN A 175 11.07 -17.51 28.49
N GLU A 176 11.88 -18.41 29.04
CA GLU A 176 13.07 -18.11 29.86
C GLU A 176 14.29 -17.60 29.06
N PHE A 177 14.19 -17.47 27.73
CA PHE A 177 15.28 -16.94 26.91
C PHE A 177 15.60 -15.48 27.29
N ASN A 178 16.86 -15.17 27.53
CA ASN A 178 17.28 -13.80 27.85
C ASN A 178 17.23 -12.91 26.60
N LYS A 179 16.22 -12.06 26.52
CA LYS A 179 16.03 -11.12 25.39
C LYS A 179 16.85 -9.83 25.53
N ILE A 180 17.40 -9.55 26.73
CA ILE A 180 18.20 -8.35 27.00
C ILE A 180 19.64 -8.61 26.60
N GLU A 181 20.17 -9.78 26.99
CA GLU A 181 21.51 -10.24 26.63
C GLU A 181 21.42 -11.66 26.07
N PRO A 182 21.13 -11.79 24.76
CA PRO A 182 20.95 -13.09 24.11
C PRO A 182 22.25 -13.91 24.11
N PRO A 183 22.23 -15.19 24.52
CA PRO A 183 23.37 -16.08 24.35
C PRO A 183 23.63 -16.36 22.87
N LEU A 184 24.86 -16.78 22.55
CA LEU A 184 25.15 -17.35 21.24
C LEU A 184 24.38 -18.66 21.07
N ILE A 185 23.64 -18.78 19.96
CA ILE A 185 22.94 -20.02 19.60
C ILE A 185 23.75 -20.75 18.54
N PHE A 186 24.05 -22.03 18.80
CA PHE A 186 24.73 -22.91 17.85
C PHE A 186 23.76 -23.95 17.32
N GLU A 187 23.25 -23.72 16.11
CA GLU A 187 22.41 -24.69 15.43
C GLU A 187 23.18 -25.93 14.98
N CYS A 188 22.46 -27.04 14.83
CA CYS A 188 23.04 -28.23 14.24
C CYS A 188 23.45 -27.95 12.78
N ASN A 189 24.59 -28.51 12.39
CA ASN A 189 25.22 -28.28 11.09
C ASN A 189 25.42 -29.60 10.32
N GLN A 190 26.10 -29.55 9.18
CA GLN A 190 26.35 -30.69 8.29
C GLN A 190 27.34 -31.72 8.84
N ALA A 191 28.11 -31.39 9.89
CA ALA A 191 28.97 -32.35 10.58
C ALA A 191 28.22 -33.14 11.68
N CYS A 192 26.98 -32.76 12.00
CA CYS A 192 26.16 -33.44 13.00
C CYS A 192 25.57 -34.74 12.47
N SER A 193 25.39 -35.74 13.34
CA SER A 193 24.75 -37.02 12.98
C SER A 193 23.22 -36.95 12.88
N CYS A 194 22.62 -35.85 13.35
CA CYS A 194 21.17 -35.68 13.37
C CYS A 194 20.58 -35.40 11.97
N TRP A 195 19.28 -35.60 11.84
CA TRP A 195 18.55 -35.40 10.59
C TRP A 195 18.34 -33.91 10.31
N ARG A 196 18.08 -33.55 9.04
CA ARG A 196 17.87 -32.14 8.62
C ARG A 196 16.64 -31.49 9.26
N ASN A 197 15.68 -32.27 9.75
CA ASN A 197 14.46 -31.83 10.42
C ASN A 197 14.57 -31.86 11.96
N CYS A 198 15.77 -31.98 12.53
CA CYS A 198 15.94 -31.92 13.99
C CYS A 198 15.51 -30.56 14.56
N LYS A 199 15.25 -30.50 15.87
CA LYS A 199 14.71 -29.31 16.56
C LYS A 199 15.66 -28.12 16.66
N ASN A 200 16.96 -28.31 16.43
CA ASN A 200 17.97 -27.26 16.55
C ASN A 200 18.43 -26.74 15.16
N ARG A 201 17.48 -26.41 14.28
CA ARG A 201 17.68 -25.94 12.88
C ARG A 201 16.54 -25.01 12.44
N VAL A 202 16.38 -23.88 13.11
CA VAL A 202 15.23 -22.96 12.93
C VAL A 202 15.56 -21.82 11.97
N VAL A 203 16.77 -21.25 12.07
CA VAL A 203 17.26 -20.16 11.20
C VAL A 203 17.70 -20.70 9.86
#